data_AF-A0AAJ0QT73-F1
#
_entry.id   AF-A0AAJ0QT73-F1
#
_cell.length_a   1.000
_cell.length_b   1.000
_cell.length_c   1.000
_cell.angle_alpha   90.00
_cell.angle_beta   90.00
_cell.angle_gamma   90.00
#
_symmetry.space_group_name_H-M   'P 1'
#
loop_
_entity.id
_entity.type
_entity.pdbx_description
1 polymer ?
#
loop_
_entity_poly.entity_id
_entity_poly.type
_entity_poly.pdbx_seq_one_letter_code
_entity_poly.pdbx_strand_id
1 'polypeptide(L)'
;MTDLDAPEDKALTAANAINRQVGSLWLSAHTEGVRNGLATAALLADQFADNFRDNYDLDAEIRAIGPAILAQFRDQLHLVAMQWPEPELPESESE
;
A
#
# COMPACT_ATOMS: atom_id res chain seq x y z
N MET A 1 -8.60 -37.01 33.34
CA MET A 1 -7.80 -35.80 33.12
C MET A 1 -7.03 -36.06 31.85
N THR A 2 -7.56 -35.59 30.72
CA THR A 2 -6.94 -35.76 29.41
C THR A 2 -5.65 -34.96 29.41
N ASP A 3 -4.57 -35.61 29.02
CA ASP A 3 -3.21 -35.06 29.01
C ASP A 3 -3.16 -33.87 28.03
N LEU A 4 -3.21 -32.65 28.57
CA LEU A 4 -3.18 -31.37 27.83
C LEU A 4 -1.79 -31.05 27.25
N ASP A 5 -0.83 -31.98 27.39
CA ASP A 5 0.57 -31.82 27.01
C ASP A 5 0.99 -32.78 25.88
N ALA A 6 0.03 -33.30 25.11
CA ALA A 6 0.34 -34.10 23.93
C ALA A 6 1.21 -33.28 22.95
N PRO A 7 2.28 -33.86 22.36
CA PRO A 7 3.13 -33.18 21.38
C PRO A 7 2.35 -32.55 20.22
N GLU A 8 1.20 -33.15 19.90
CA GLU A 8 0.25 -32.69 18.89
C GLU A 8 -0.37 -31.33 19.23
N ASP A 9 -0.66 -31.03 20.50
CA ASP A 9 -1.20 -29.73 20.95
C ASP A 9 -0.13 -28.62 20.87
N LYS A 10 1.13 -28.94 21.16
CA LYS A 10 2.26 -28.00 21.00
C LYS A 10 2.55 -27.71 19.54
N ALA A 11 2.55 -28.74 18.70
CA ALA A 11 2.73 -28.59 17.25
C ALA A 11 1.59 -27.77 16.64
N LEU A 12 0.34 -28.00 17.05
CA LEU A 12 -0.83 -27.25 16.60
C LEU A 12 -0.74 -25.78 17.06
N THR A 13 -0.34 -25.54 18.30
CA THR A 13 -0.15 -24.17 18.83
C THR A 13 0.94 -23.43 18.06
N ALA A 14 2.09 -24.08 17.80
CA ALA A 14 3.16 -23.51 17.00
C ALA A 14 2.72 -23.22 15.56
N ALA A 15 2.00 -24.15 14.92
CA ALA A 15 1.46 -23.94 13.58
C ALA A 15 0.48 -22.76 13.52
N ASN A 16 -0.38 -22.60 14.54
CA ASN A 16 -1.31 -21.48 14.64
C ASN A 16 -0.58 -20.14 14.89
N ALA A 17 0.53 -20.15 15.64
CA ALA A 17 1.36 -18.97 15.83
C ALA A 17 2.05 -18.56 14.51
N ILE A 18 2.66 -19.51 13.80
CA ILE A 18 3.29 -19.28 12.49
C ILE A 18 2.26 -18.75 11.49
N ASN A 19 1.08 -19.36 11.39
CA ASN A 19 0.03 -18.91 10.47
C ASN A 19 -0.42 -17.47 10.76
N ARG A 20 -0.56 -17.10 12.04
CA ARG A 20 -0.87 -15.72 12.43
C ARG A 20 0.23 -14.75 12.01
N GLN A 21 1.49 -15.11 12.25
CA GLN A 21 2.64 -14.28 11.91
C GLN A 21 2.78 -14.10 10.38
N VAL A 22 2.67 -15.19 9.60
CA VAL A 22 2.72 -15.13 8.14
C VAL A 22 1.55 -14.32 7.57
N GLY A 23 0.35 -14.48 8.14
CA GLY A 23 -0.82 -13.68 7.74
C GLY A 23 -0.65 -12.19 8.01
N SER A 24 -0.12 -11.82 9.18
CA SER A 24 0.24 -10.44 9.53
C SER A 24 1.28 -9.88 8.56
N LEU A 25 2.37 -10.61 8.31
CA LEU A 25 3.42 -10.18 7.39
C LEU A 25 2.89 -9.97 5.96
N TRP A 26 2.04 -10.88 5.47
CA TRP A 26 1.41 -10.74 4.15
C TRP A 26 0.51 -9.51 4.07
N LEU A 27 -0.31 -9.27 5.10
CA LEU A 27 -1.21 -8.12 5.14
C LEU A 27 -0.43 -6.80 5.20
N SER A 28 0.61 -6.73 6.03
CA SER A 28 1.47 -5.55 6.12
C SER A 28 2.19 -5.27 4.79
N ALA A 29 2.75 -6.31 4.15
CA ALA A 29 3.37 -6.18 2.83
C ALA A 29 2.37 -5.75 1.74
N HIS A 30 1.12 -6.24 1.80
CA HIS A 30 0.08 -5.83 0.87
C HIS A 30 -0.31 -4.36 1.04
N THR A 31 -0.55 -3.93 2.27
CA THR A 31 -0.88 -2.54 2.64
C THR A 31 0.23 -1.58 2.23
N GLU A 32 1.49 -1.93 2.50
CA GLU A 32 2.65 -1.17 2.07
C GLU A 32 2.74 -1.10 0.53
N GLY A 33 2.50 -2.21 -0.16
CA GLY A 33 2.45 -2.27 -1.62
C GLY A 33 1.39 -1.33 -2.22
N VAL A 34 0.19 -1.27 -1.63
CA VAL A 34 -0.87 -0.33 -2.05
C VAL A 34 -0.42 1.11 -1.87
N ARG A 35 0.10 1.46 -0.69
CA ARG A 35 0.57 2.83 -0.38
C ARG A 35 1.68 3.26 -1.35
N ASN A 36 2.67 2.40 -1.56
CA ASN A 36 3.79 2.65 -2.49
C ASN A 36 3.31 2.76 -3.94
N GLY A 37 2.34 1.93 -4.34
CA GLY A 37 1.72 1.99 -5.66
C GLY A 37 0.99 3.31 -5.91
N LEU A 38 0.22 3.80 -4.93
CA LEU A 38 -0.48 5.09 -5.01
C LEU A 38 0.50 6.27 -5.10
N ALA A 39 1.58 6.25 -4.32
CA ALA A 39 2.64 7.26 -4.40
C ALA A 39 3.33 7.25 -5.79
N THR A 40 3.58 6.07 -6.34
CA THR A 40 4.15 5.92 -7.70
C THR A 40 3.19 6.47 -8.76
N ALA A 41 1.89 6.18 -8.65
CA ALA A 41 0.88 6.70 -9.56
C ALA A 41 0.80 8.24 -9.51
N ALA A 42 0.95 8.83 -8.32
CA ALA A 42 0.99 10.27 -8.15
C ALA A 42 2.20 10.90 -8.87
N LEU A 43 3.39 10.29 -8.74
CA LEU A 43 4.59 10.72 -9.47
C LEU A 43 4.40 10.64 -11.00
N LEU A 44 3.79 9.56 -11.49
CA LEU A 44 3.49 9.42 -12.92
C LEU A 44 2.51 10.48 -13.42
N ALA A 45 1.46 10.79 -12.63
CA ALA A 45 0.51 11.85 -12.98
C ALA A 45 1.20 13.21 -13.13
N ASP A 46 2.18 13.52 -12.28
CA ASP A 46 2.99 14.73 -12.35
C ASP A 46 3.84 14.76 -13.64
N GLN A 47 4.52 13.65 -13.96
CA GLN A 47 5.29 13.52 -15.20
C GLN A 47 4.42 13.66 -16.46
N PHE A 48 3.21 13.09 -16.45
CA PHE A 48 2.28 13.27 -17.56
C PHE A 48 1.79 14.71 -17.68
N ALA A 49 1.62 15.42 -16.57
CA ALA A 49 1.23 16.83 -16.60
C ALA A 49 2.29 17.69 -17.30
N ASP A 50 3.58 17.42 -17.04
CA ASP A 50 4.68 18.09 -17.74
C ASP A 50 4.69 17.76 -19.23
N ASN A 51 4.53 16.49 -19.60
CA ASN A 51 4.44 16.07 -21.00
C ASN A 51 3.26 16.74 -21.73
N PHE A 52 2.13 16.97 -21.07
CA PHE A 52 0.98 17.67 -21.68
C PHE A 52 1.26 19.16 -21.93
N ARG A 53 1.97 19.84 -21.02
CA ARG A 53 2.32 21.26 -21.19
C ARG A 53 3.18 21.47 -22.44
N ASP A 54 4.14 20.56 -22.65
CA ASP A 54 5.16 20.69 -23.69
C ASP A 54 4.79 20.01 -25.02
N ASN A 55 3.69 19.28 -25.08
CA ASN A 55 3.25 18.59 -26.30
C ASN A 55 2.42 19.50 -27.21
N TYR A 56 3.07 20.29 -28.06
CA TYR A 56 2.44 21.22 -29.01
C TYR A 56 1.56 20.58 -30.09
N ASP A 57 1.55 19.25 -30.21
CA ASP A 57 0.61 18.55 -31.10
C ASP A 57 -0.81 18.47 -30.49
N LEU A 58 -0.96 18.77 -29.19
CA LEU A 58 -2.25 18.87 -28.51
C LEU A 58 -2.86 20.26 -28.62
N ASP A 59 -4.19 20.30 -28.69
CA ASP A 59 -4.96 21.55 -28.65
C ASP A 59 -4.60 22.39 -27.42
N ALA A 60 -4.52 23.71 -27.60
CA ALA A 60 -4.12 24.64 -26.55
C ALA A 60 -4.99 24.52 -25.28
N GLU A 61 -6.28 24.24 -25.45
CA GLU A 61 -7.21 24.02 -24.34
C GLU A 61 -6.88 22.74 -23.55
N ILE A 62 -6.51 21.66 -24.25
CA ILE A 62 -6.09 20.40 -23.62
C ILE A 62 -4.78 20.60 -22.85
N ARG A 63 -3.84 21.36 -23.40
CA ARG A 63 -2.56 21.70 -22.74
C ARG A 63 -2.73 22.61 -21.52
N ALA A 64 -3.80 23.41 -21.50
CA ALA A 64 -4.13 24.25 -20.36
C ALA A 64 -4.85 23.45 -19.25
N ILE A 65 -5.86 22.64 -19.61
CA ILE A 65 -6.73 21.96 -18.65
C ILE A 65 -6.13 20.61 -18.18
N GLY A 66 -5.50 19.86 -19.07
CA GLY A 66 -4.94 18.53 -18.78
C GLY A 66 -4.00 18.50 -17.57
N PRO A 67 -3.00 19.40 -17.48
CA PRO A 67 -2.11 19.46 -16.32
C PRO A 67 -2.84 19.77 -15.01
N ALA A 68 -3.91 20.58 -15.04
CA ALA A 68 -4.70 20.89 -13.84
C ALA A 68 -5.49 19.66 -13.35
N ILE A 69 -6.09 18.89 -14.27
CA ILE A 69 -6.78 17.63 -13.94
C ILE A 69 -5.79 16.61 -13.37
N LEU A 70 -4.62 16.47 -13.98
CA LEU A 70 -3.59 15.54 -13.53
C LEU A 70 -3.02 15.94 -12.16
N ALA A 71 -2.87 17.23 -11.89
CA ALA A 71 -2.49 17.72 -10.56
C ALA A 71 -3.56 17.40 -9.50
N GLN A 72 -4.85 17.59 -9.82
CA GLN A 72 -5.93 17.21 -8.91
C GLN A 72 -5.93 15.69 -8.64
N PHE A 73 -5.71 14.87 -9.67
CA PHE A 73 -5.64 13.42 -9.53
C PHE A 73 -4.43 12.99 -8.68
N ARG A 74 -3.25 13.57 -8.91
CA ARG A 74 -2.06 13.38 -8.06
C ARG A 74 -2.37 13.66 -6.59
N ASP A 75 -3.02 14.79 -6.31
CA ASP A 75 -3.32 15.19 -4.93
C ASP A 75 -4.32 14.22 -4.27
N GLN A 76 -5.30 13.71 -5.03
CA GLN A 76 -6.20 12.66 -4.56
C GLN A 76 -5.45 11.36 -4.24
N LEU A 77 -4.52 10.94 -5.10
CA LEU A 77 -3.71 9.74 -4.86
C LEU A 77 -2.86 9.87 -3.59
N HIS A 78 -2.25 11.04 -3.35
CA HIS A 78 -1.53 11.32 -2.11
C HIS A 78 -2.46 11.29 -0.89
N LEU A 79 -3.64 11.91 -0.98
CA LEU A 79 -4.62 11.90 0.11
C LEU A 79 -5.07 10.47 0.46
N VAL A 80 -5.36 9.64 -0.54
CA VAL A 80 -5.75 8.24 -0.34
C VAL A 80 -4.59 7.44 0.24
N ALA A 81 -3.36 7.65 -0.24
CA ALA A 81 -2.17 6.98 0.30
C ALA A 81 -1.93 7.32 1.79
N MET A 82 -2.21 8.55 2.22
CA MET A 82 -2.10 8.97 3.63
C MET A 82 -3.23 8.43 4.52
N GLN A 83 -4.40 8.13 3.93
CA GLN A 83 -5.51 7.51 4.67
C GLN A 83 -5.33 5.99 4.83
N TRP A 84 -4.41 5.40 4.07
CA TRP A 84 -4.08 3.99 4.23
C TRP A 84 -3.32 3.79 5.56
N PRO A 85 -3.78 2.88 6.43
CA PRO A 85 -3.17 2.70 7.73
C PRO A 85 -1.69 2.34 7.60
N GLU A 86 -0.86 2.85 8.52
CA GLU A 86 0.52 2.40 8.61
C GLU A 86 0.54 0.91 8.97
N PRO A 87 1.39 0.11 8.30
CA PRO A 87 1.50 -1.29 8.64
C PRO A 87 1.95 -1.42 10.10
N GLU A 88 1.12 -2.05 10.91
CA GLU A 88 1.53 -2.44 12.26
C GLU A 88 2.65 -3.49 12.12
N LEU A 89 3.81 -3.17 12.70
CA LEU A 89 4.86 -4.16 12.86
C LEU A 89 4.34 -5.22 13.84
N PRO A 90 4.56 -6.52 13.58
CA PRO A 90 4.18 -7.54 14.55
C PRO A 90 4.85 -7.22 15.88
N GLU A 91 4.05 -7.09 16.94
CA GLU A 91 4.56 -6.92 18.30
C GLU A 91 5.56 -8.05 18.55
N SER A 92 6.83 -7.71 18.69
CA SER A 92 7.78 -8.64 19.28
C SER A 92 7.30 -8.84 20.71
N GLU A 93 6.71 -10.00 21.01
CA GLU A 93 6.41 -10.39 22.38
C GLU A 93 7.72 -10.19 23.17
N SER A 94 7.71 -9.16 24.01
CA SER A 94 8.82 -8.85 24.90
C SER A 94 8.79 -9.94 25.95
N GLU A 95 9.72 -10.89 25.83
CA GLU A 95 9.98 -11.94 26.81
C GLU A 95 10.25 -11.38 28.22
#